data_AF-A0A398BKX8-F1
#
_entry.id   AF-A0A398BKX8-F1
#
_cell.length_a   1.000
_cell.length_b   1.000
_cell.length_c   1.000
_cell.angle_alpha   90.00
_cell.angle_beta   90.00
_cell.angle_gamma   90.00
#
_symmetry.space_group_name_H-M   'P 1'
#
loop_
_entity.id
_entity.type
_entity.pdbx_description
1 polymer ?
#
loop_
_entity_poly.entity_id
_entity_poly.type
_entity_poly.pdbx_seq_one_letter_code
_entity_poly.pdbx_strand_id
1 'polypeptide(L)'
;YCIPLKKASMDLSTDTITIKKVDYGFSLSDLLTKKKKKNWNEKVPKQYTSVVIPNRLEEHVDACNYAEIVWRNGAYWFCYAVQVPEQDLSAYEKKVAGGDLGEIHAVTVATEDRALVLSGRTMRSISQFHAKALAELSKKMSRCKKGSRQWKKYKDARNRLRQTSKNQLEALEHKTTKEIVAFLEAEKVTHLVIGNVSGIEKGTKKNEQKKRKQNKMRRQQLSLWNPGKIKQKLTYKAKLKGIHVTETEESYTSQDCPFCGGRHRAKGRTFICSVHKTEIHRDVNGAQNIARKHHHMAVRPLVSVVFKQPVWYQKFLSKPHKQGETSLQDKPPTGKSIAGRTA
;
A
#
# COMPACT_ATOMS: atom_id res chain seq x y z
N TYR A 1 -11.90 -0.11 21.49
CA TYR A 1 -13.36 -0.17 21.57
C TYR A 1 -13.90 -0.21 20.16
N CYS A 2 -14.65 -1.26 19.85
CA CYS A 2 -15.41 -1.41 18.61
C CYS A 2 -16.87 -1.57 19.02
N ILE A 3 -17.78 -0.86 18.36
CA ILE A 3 -19.22 -1.00 18.56
C ILE A 3 -19.77 -1.65 17.28
N PRO A 4 -20.09 -2.96 17.30
CA PRO A 4 -20.66 -3.63 16.15
C PRO A 4 -22.15 -3.27 16.01
N LEU A 5 -22.59 -3.06 14.77
CA LEU A 5 -23.94 -2.70 14.40
C LEU A 5 -24.45 -3.71 13.36
N LYS A 6 -25.55 -4.39 13.69
CA LYS A 6 -26.27 -5.27 12.77
C LYS A 6 -27.30 -4.47 11.98
N LYS A 7 -27.77 -5.02 10.86
CA LYS A 7 -28.83 -4.42 10.03
C LYS A 7 -30.03 -3.88 10.81
N ALA A 8 -30.51 -4.60 11.83
CA ALA A 8 -31.66 -4.15 12.65
C ALA A 8 -31.43 -2.85 13.44
N SER A 9 -30.16 -2.49 13.69
CA SER A 9 -29.76 -1.27 14.40
C SER A 9 -29.57 -0.08 13.46
N MET A 10 -29.82 -0.24 12.16
CA MET A 10 -29.59 0.77 11.13
C MET A 10 -30.79 0.87 10.18
N ASP A 11 -31.19 2.08 9.83
CA ASP A 11 -32.00 2.33 8.65
C ASP A 11 -31.09 2.78 7.52
N LEU A 12 -31.15 2.08 6.40
CA LEU A 12 -30.32 2.32 5.23
C LEU A 12 -31.19 2.98 4.16
N SER A 13 -30.70 4.09 3.64
CA SER A 13 -31.21 4.75 2.45
C SER A 13 -30.04 4.99 1.49
N THR A 14 -30.34 5.31 0.24
CA THR A 14 -29.32 5.62 -0.77
C THR A 14 -28.36 6.72 -0.31
N ASP A 15 -28.87 7.72 0.41
CA ASP A 15 -28.10 8.93 0.75
C ASP A 15 -27.65 8.95 2.22
N THR A 16 -28.26 8.15 3.09
CA THR A 16 -27.97 8.19 4.53
C THR A 16 -28.04 6.82 5.20
N ILE A 17 -27.20 6.66 6.22
CA ILE A 17 -27.20 5.52 7.14
C ILE A 17 -27.58 6.06 8.51
N THR A 18 -28.76 5.68 8.99
CA THR A 18 -29.29 6.15 10.27
C THR A 18 -29.12 5.08 11.33
N ILE A 19 -28.32 5.36 12.36
CA ILE A 19 -28.10 4.44 13.48
C ILE A 19 -29.22 4.66 14.50
N LYS A 20 -29.99 3.62 14.78
CA LYS A 20 -31.01 3.61 15.83
C LYS A 20 -30.34 3.41 17.18
N LYS A 21 -30.54 4.34 18.10
CA LYS A 21 -30.16 4.20 19.50
C LYS A 21 -31.41 4.27 20.35
N VAL A 22 -31.58 3.26 21.20
CA VAL A 22 -32.64 3.24 22.19
C VAL A 22 -31.98 3.53 23.52
N ASP A 23 -32.22 4.72 24.04
CA ASP A 23 -31.88 5.10 25.40
C ASP A 23 -33.10 4.85 26.28
N TYR A 24 -32.91 4.21 27.42
CA TYR A 24 -33.99 4.09 28.40
C TYR A 24 -34.03 5.36 29.24
N GLY A 25 -35.22 5.86 29.57
CA GLY A 25 -35.39 7.07 30.39
C GLY A 25 -34.96 6.92 31.87
N PHE A 26 -34.12 5.93 32.21
CA PHE A 26 -33.54 5.75 33.53
C PHE A 26 -32.01 5.61 33.42
N SER A 27 -31.26 6.11 34.41
CA SER A 27 -29.82 5.85 34.46
C SER A 27 -29.55 4.43 35.00
N LEU A 28 -28.49 3.77 34.53
CA LEU A 28 -28.12 2.43 34.97
C LEU A 28 -27.94 2.36 36.50
N SER A 29 -27.44 3.44 37.10
CA SER A 29 -27.32 3.63 38.55
C SER A 29 -28.66 3.58 39.27
N ASP A 30 -29.71 4.17 38.71
CA ASP A 30 -31.05 4.19 39.29
C ASP A 30 -31.72 2.80 39.24
N LEU A 31 -31.39 2.01 38.21
CA LEU A 31 -31.84 0.62 38.10
C LEU A 31 -31.22 -0.28 39.19
N LEU A 32 -29.93 -0.08 39.47
CA LEU A 32 -29.18 -0.91 40.43
C LEU A 32 -29.49 -0.56 41.89
N THR A 33 -29.91 0.68 42.16
CA THR A 33 -30.15 1.19 43.53
C THR A 33 -31.63 1.13 43.95
N LYS A 34 -32.57 0.96 43.01
CA LYS A 34 -34.01 0.82 43.34
C LYS A 34 -34.29 -0.50 44.06
N LYS A 35 -34.87 -0.43 45.26
CA LYS A 35 -35.45 -1.60 45.96
C LYS A 35 -36.60 -2.17 45.11
N LYS A 36 -36.50 -3.44 44.69
CA LYS A 36 -37.56 -4.16 43.97
C LYS A 36 -38.87 -4.11 44.78
N LYS A 37 -39.88 -3.40 44.29
CA LYS A 37 -41.24 -3.46 44.87
C LYS A 37 -41.91 -4.77 44.47
N LYS A 38 -42.75 -5.32 45.37
CA LYS A 38 -43.64 -6.46 45.09
C LYS A 38 -44.59 -6.04 43.95
N ASN A 39 -44.65 -6.80 42.86
CA ASN A 39 -45.37 -6.50 41.59
C ASN A 39 -44.73 -5.44 40.68
N TRP A 40 -43.44 -5.59 40.34
CA TRP A 40 -42.76 -4.67 39.43
C TRP A 40 -43.16 -4.91 37.95
N ASN A 41 -44.14 -4.13 37.46
CA ASN A 41 -44.58 -4.08 36.05
C ASN A 41 -44.53 -2.64 35.47
N GLU A 42 -43.59 -1.80 35.91
CA GLU A 42 -43.45 -0.44 35.39
C GLU A 42 -42.82 -0.47 33.98
N LYS A 43 -43.59 -0.03 32.97
CA LYS A 43 -43.07 0.17 31.61
C LYS A 43 -42.16 1.40 31.62
N VAL A 44 -40.88 1.18 31.33
CA VAL A 44 -39.93 2.27 31.18
C VAL A 44 -40.14 2.97 29.83
N PRO A 45 -40.21 4.32 29.79
CA PRO A 45 -40.22 5.05 28.54
C PRO A 45 -38.90 4.87 27.78
N LYS A 46 -39.00 4.44 26.53
CA LYS A 46 -37.87 4.35 25.60
C LYS A 46 -37.73 5.70 24.89
N GLN A 47 -36.55 6.30 24.96
CA GLN A 47 -36.15 7.43 24.14
C GLN A 47 -35.42 6.90 22.92
N TYR A 48 -35.94 7.22 21.74
CA TYR A 48 -35.32 6.85 20.48
C TYR A 48 -34.47 8.02 20.01
N THR A 49 -33.15 7.86 20.07
CA THR A 49 -32.19 8.79 19.49
C THR A 49 -31.63 8.18 18.21
N SER A 50 -31.38 9.01 17.20
CA SER A 50 -30.82 8.55 15.93
C SER A 50 -29.63 9.38 15.52
N VAL A 51 -28.59 8.75 15.00
CA VAL A 51 -27.43 9.42 14.40
C VAL A 51 -27.47 9.18 12.90
N VAL A 52 -27.59 10.25 12.13
CA VAL A 52 -27.61 10.20 10.66
C VAL A 52 -26.20 10.37 10.13
N ILE A 53 -25.75 9.43 9.30
CA ILE A 53 -24.44 9.46 8.64
C ILE A 53 -24.67 9.61 7.13
N PRO A 54 -24.13 10.66 6.48
CA PRO A 54 -24.29 10.84 5.03
C PRO A 54 -23.49 9.80 4.25
N ASN A 55 -24.10 9.21 3.23
CA ASN A 55 -23.44 8.38 2.25
C ASN A 55 -22.73 9.27 1.21
N ARG A 56 -21.41 9.38 1.32
CA ARG A 56 -20.60 10.17 0.38
C ARG A 56 -20.01 9.36 -0.77
N LEU A 57 -20.24 8.04 -0.79
CA LEU A 57 -19.65 7.15 -1.78
C LEU A 57 -20.54 6.96 -3.00
N GLU A 58 -21.79 7.45 -2.99
CA GLU A 58 -22.80 7.28 -4.05
C GLU A 58 -23.02 5.80 -4.45
N GLU A 59 -22.55 4.85 -3.63
CA GLU A 59 -22.75 3.42 -3.82
C GLU A 59 -24.08 2.99 -3.16
N HIS A 60 -24.72 1.95 -3.71
CA HIS A 60 -25.92 1.35 -3.13
C HIS A 60 -25.60 0.71 -1.78
N VAL A 61 -25.96 1.38 -0.68
CA VAL A 61 -25.75 0.90 0.70
C VAL A 61 -26.88 0.00 1.18
N ASP A 62 -27.93 -0.19 0.38
CA ASP A 62 -29.13 -0.97 0.75
C ASP A 62 -28.80 -2.43 1.13
N ALA A 63 -27.70 -2.95 0.57
CA ALA A 63 -27.18 -4.29 0.84
C ALA A 63 -26.24 -4.37 2.06
N CYS A 64 -26.04 -3.28 2.82
CA CYS A 64 -25.18 -3.29 4.00
C CYS A 64 -25.79 -4.12 5.14
N ASN A 65 -25.13 -5.22 5.49
CA ASN A 65 -25.60 -6.10 6.56
C ASN A 65 -24.90 -5.84 7.91
N TYR A 66 -23.73 -5.20 7.87
CA TYR A 66 -22.86 -5.05 9.03
C TYR A 66 -22.08 -3.73 8.98
N ALA A 67 -22.02 -3.06 10.12
CA ALA A 67 -21.15 -1.89 10.32
C ALA A 67 -20.50 -1.91 11.70
N GLU A 68 -19.43 -1.15 11.85
CA GLU A 68 -18.67 -1.00 13.09
C GLU A 68 -18.28 0.47 13.30
N ILE A 69 -18.41 0.94 14.53
CA ILE A 69 -17.78 2.18 14.95
C ILE A 69 -16.47 1.86 15.65
N VAL A 70 -15.36 2.36 15.09
CA VAL A 70 -14.01 2.09 15.59
C VAL A 70 -13.32 3.39 15.95
N TRP A 71 -12.78 3.47 17.17
CA TRP A 71 -11.86 4.56 17.52
C TRP A 71 -10.47 4.29 16.96
N ARG A 72 -10.05 5.07 15.97
CA ARG A 72 -8.74 4.96 15.33
C ARG A 72 -8.18 6.34 15.03
N ASN A 73 -6.92 6.56 15.43
CA ASN A 73 -6.17 7.78 15.14
C ASN A 73 -6.78 9.09 15.67
N GLY A 74 -7.45 9.04 16.83
CA GLY A 74 -8.04 10.23 17.44
C GLY A 74 -9.41 10.61 16.88
N ALA A 75 -10.01 9.75 16.05
CA ALA A 75 -11.35 9.93 15.51
C ALA A 75 -12.15 8.62 15.58
N TYR A 76 -13.48 8.75 15.61
CA TYR A 76 -14.38 7.63 15.36
C TYR A 76 -14.53 7.43 13.85
N TRP A 77 -14.36 6.18 13.41
CA TRP A 77 -14.60 5.73 12.05
C TRP A 77 -15.86 4.90 12.03
N PHE A 78 -16.77 5.22 11.12
CA PHE A 78 -17.90 4.37 10.80
C PHE A 78 -17.53 3.52 9.58
N CYS A 79 -17.32 2.23 9.82
CA CYS A 79 -16.91 1.27 8.81
C CYS A 79 -18.11 0.37 8.49
N TYR A 80 -18.62 0.41 7.27
CA TYR A 80 -19.69 -0.48 6.83
C TYR A 80 -19.20 -1.42 5.73
N ALA A 81 -19.87 -2.56 5.58
CA ALA A 81 -19.54 -3.57 4.57
C ALA A 81 -20.71 -3.75 3.61
N VAL A 82 -20.43 -3.56 2.32
CA VAL A 82 -21.37 -3.79 1.21
C VAL A 82 -20.82 -4.88 0.30
N GLN A 83 -21.73 -5.65 -0.30
CA GLN A 83 -21.38 -6.60 -1.34
C GLN A 83 -21.36 -5.87 -2.68
N VAL A 84 -20.21 -5.89 -3.34
CA VAL A 84 -20.02 -5.29 -4.67
C VAL A 84 -19.98 -6.43 -5.69
N PRO A 85 -20.80 -6.42 -6.75
CA PRO A 85 -20.75 -7.44 -7.79
C PRO A 85 -19.40 -7.39 -8.50
N GLU A 86 -18.84 -8.56 -8.78
CA GLU A 86 -17.65 -8.69 -9.61
C GLU A 86 -18.02 -8.46 -11.08
N GLN A 87 -17.14 -7.80 -11.82
CA GLN A 87 -17.33 -7.68 -13.27
C GLN A 87 -17.17 -9.05 -13.93
N ASP A 88 -18.09 -9.42 -14.82
CA ASP A 88 -17.96 -10.66 -15.58
C ASP A 88 -17.03 -10.46 -16.78
N LEU A 89 -16.01 -11.32 -16.89
CA LEU A 89 -15.07 -11.36 -18.01
C LEU A 89 -15.22 -12.61 -18.88
N SER A 90 -16.28 -13.40 -18.68
CA SER A 90 -16.55 -14.64 -19.44
C SER A 90 -16.58 -14.45 -20.96
N ALA A 91 -16.96 -13.26 -21.43
CA ALA A 91 -17.00 -12.91 -22.86
C ALA A 91 -15.61 -12.64 -23.48
N TYR A 92 -14.56 -12.44 -22.68
CA TYR A 92 -13.21 -12.15 -23.19
C TYR A 92 -12.41 -13.45 -23.42
N GLU A 93 -11.61 -13.44 -24.48
CA GLU A 93 -10.61 -14.49 -24.68
C GLU A 93 -9.60 -14.53 -23.52
N LYS A 94 -9.04 -15.72 -23.31
CA LYS A 94 -8.08 -15.93 -22.23
C LYS A 94 -6.76 -15.22 -22.53
N LYS A 95 -6.56 -14.04 -21.93
CA LYS A 95 -5.29 -13.31 -21.94
C LYS A 95 -4.65 -13.31 -20.55
N VAL A 96 -3.35 -13.62 -20.51
CA VAL A 96 -2.59 -13.82 -19.27
C VAL A 96 -1.56 -12.69 -19.11
N ALA A 97 -1.39 -12.21 -17.89
CA ALA A 97 -0.27 -11.37 -17.50
C ALA A 97 0.47 -11.95 -16.29
N GLY A 98 1.77 -11.70 -16.22
CA GLY A 98 2.58 -12.03 -15.06
C GLY A 98 2.93 -10.78 -14.26
N GLY A 99 2.96 -10.91 -12.93
CA GLY A 99 3.28 -9.84 -11.99
C GLY A 99 4.48 -10.20 -11.12
N ASP A 100 5.54 -9.42 -11.22
CA ASP A 100 6.75 -9.52 -10.39
C ASP A 100 6.76 -8.41 -9.33
N LEU A 101 6.93 -8.79 -8.05
CA LEU A 101 6.94 -7.86 -6.91
C LEU A 101 8.39 -7.56 -6.52
N GLY A 102 8.80 -6.30 -6.51
CA GLY A 102 10.16 -5.89 -6.17
C GLY A 102 10.27 -4.72 -5.19
N GLU A 103 11.48 -4.50 -4.66
CA GLU A 103 11.78 -3.36 -3.78
C GLU A 103 11.91 -2.04 -4.56
N ILE A 104 12.59 -2.07 -5.72
CA ILE A 104 12.87 -0.87 -6.51
C ILE A 104 11.79 -0.61 -7.55
N HIS A 105 11.30 -1.67 -8.19
CA HIS A 105 10.07 -1.67 -8.97
C HIS A 105 9.04 -2.38 -8.11
N ALA A 106 8.07 -1.63 -7.60
CA ALA A 106 7.10 -2.14 -6.64
C ALA A 106 6.32 -3.31 -7.22
N VAL A 107 5.88 -3.14 -8.46
CA VAL A 107 5.28 -4.18 -9.27
C VAL A 107 5.70 -3.96 -10.72
N THR A 108 6.09 -5.04 -11.39
CA THR A 108 6.22 -5.11 -12.83
C THR A 108 5.16 -6.07 -13.34
N VAL A 109 4.33 -5.63 -14.28
CA VAL A 109 3.35 -6.48 -14.95
C VAL A 109 3.70 -6.59 -16.41
N ALA A 110 3.66 -7.80 -16.98
CA ALA A 110 3.96 -8.02 -18.38
C ALA A 110 2.98 -9.03 -19.01
N THR A 111 2.55 -8.70 -20.23
CA THR A 111 1.84 -9.58 -21.17
C THR A 111 2.84 -10.12 -22.21
N GLU A 112 2.33 -10.70 -23.30
CA GLU A 112 3.12 -11.15 -24.45
C GLU A 112 3.98 -10.06 -25.10
N ASP A 113 3.50 -8.81 -25.13
CA ASP A 113 4.06 -7.71 -25.93
C ASP A 113 4.05 -6.34 -25.24
N ARG A 114 3.42 -6.21 -24.06
CA ARG A 114 3.37 -4.97 -23.30
C ARG A 114 3.75 -5.20 -21.84
N ALA A 115 4.35 -4.19 -21.23
CA ALA A 115 4.69 -4.24 -19.83
C ALA A 115 4.53 -2.89 -19.15
N LEU A 116 4.13 -2.92 -17.89
CA LEU A 116 4.06 -1.78 -16.99
C LEU A 116 5.01 -1.99 -15.82
N VAL A 117 5.97 -1.08 -15.65
CA VAL A 117 6.90 -1.07 -14.52
C VAL A 117 6.58 0.12 -13.62
N LEU A 118 6.14 -0.15 -12.39
CA LEU A 118 5.87 0.89 -11.39
C LEU A 118 7.00 1.02 -10.38
N SER A 119 7.52 2.23 -10.21
CA SER A 119 8.61 2.47 -9.26
C SER A 119 8.17 2.38 -7.80
N GLY A 120 8.92 1.61 -7.00
CA GLY A 120 8.81 1.53 -5.55
C GLY A 120 9.75 2.47 -4.78
N ARG A 121 10.56 3.27 -5.48
CA ARG A 121 11.60 4.12 -4.87
C ARG A 121 11.05 5.10 -3.84
N THR A 122 9.88 5.67 -4.08
CA THR A 122 9.22 6.59 -3.13
C THR A 122 8.80 5.87 -1.86
N MET A 123 8.19 4.69 -1.97
CA MET A 123 7.83 3.86 -0.81
C MET A 123 9.06 3.48 0.00
N ARG A 124 10.14 3.06 -0.70
CA ARG A 124 11.43 2.77 -0.10
C ARG A 124 12.01 3.96 0.66
N SER A 125 11.99 5.16 0.05
CA SER A 125 12.47 6.40 0.68
C SER A 125 11.71 6.72 1.96
N ILE A 126 10.38 6.63 1.93
CA ILE A 126 9.51 6.86 3.10
C ILE A 126 9.81 5.86 4.21
N SER A 127 9.93 4.57 3.88
CA SER A 127 10.26 3.52 4.85
C SER A 127 11.63 3.74 5.50
N GLN A 128 12.63 4.18 4.72
CA GLN A 128 13.97 4.50 5.23
C GLN A 128 13.96 5.73 6.13
N PHE A 129 13.29 6.82 5.71
CA PHE A 129 13.12 8.01 6.54
C PHE A 129 12.42 7.68 7.87
N HIS A 130 11.32 6.94 7.80
CA HIS A 130 10.56 6.48 8.96
C HIS A 130 11.44 5.68 9.93
N ALA A 131 12.22 4.72 9.44
CA ALA A 131 13.12 3.91 10.27
C ALA A 131 14.19 4.77 10.97
N LYS A 132 14.81 5.72 10.25
CA LYS A 132 15.82 6.64 10.82
C LYS A 132 15.22 7.54 11.89
N ALA A 133 14.11 8.21 11.57
CA ALA A 133 13.45 9.13 12.50
C ALA A 133 12.87 8.40 13.73
N LEU A 134 12.37 7.17 13.59
CA LEU A 134 11.98 6.35 14.74
C LEU A 134 13.16 5.98 15.64
N ALA A 135 14.32 5.65 15.07
CA ALA A 135 15.52 5.34 15.85
C ALA A 135 15.97 6.55 16.67
N GLU A 136 15.96 7.74 16.08
CA GLU A 136 16.29 8.99 16.77
C GLU A 136 15.30 9.31 17.91
N LEU A 137 14.00 9.20 17.64
CA LEU A 137 12.96 9.42 18.66
C LEU A 137 13.07 8.40 19.80
N SER A 138 13.37 7.14 19.48
CA SER A 138 13.55 6.08 20.48
C SER A 138 14.77 6.36 21.36
N LYS A 139 15.88 6.85 20.78
CA LYS A 139 17.09 7.27 21.51
C LYS A 139 16.84 8.48 22.42
N LYS A 140 16.04 9.45 21.97
CA LYS A 140 15.65 10.60 22.80
C LYS A 140 14.72 10.19 23.94
N MET A 141 13.79 9.27 23.67
CA MET A 141 12.88 8.72 24.68
C MET A 141 13.60 7.91 25.76
N SER A 142 14.60 7.11 25.41
CA SER A 142 15.32 6.26 26.38
C SER A 142 16.11 7.06 27.42
N ARG A 143 16.43 8.32 27.11
CA ARG A 143 17.11 9.26 28.02
C ARG A 143 16.15 10.04 28.92
N CYS A 144 14.84 9.87 28.75
CA CYS A 144 13.82 10.57 29.52
C CYS A 144 13.23 9.66 30.59
N LYS A 145 12.88 10.20 31.77
CA LYS A 145 12.07 9.49 32.76
C LYS A 145 10.68 9.19 32.17
N LYS A 146 10.26 7.91 32.21
CA LYS A 146 8.95 7.48 31.72
C LYS A 146 7.84 8.29 32.38
N GLY A 147 6.90 8.79 31.59
CA GLY A 147 5.77 9.60 32.07
C GLY A 147 6.07 11.11 32.25
N SER A 148 7.33 11.55 32.17
CA SER A 148 7.67 12.97 32.15
C SER A 148 7.03 13.71 30.96
N ARG A 149 6.88 15.04 31.06
CA ARG A 149 6.34 15.89 29.98
C ARG A 149 7.12 15.68 28.67
N GLN A 150 8.46 15.61 28.75
CA GLN A 150 9.31 15.39 27.58
C GLN A 150 9.15 13.98 26.99
N TRP A 151 9.03 12.95 27.84
CA TRP A 151 8.78 11.59 27.37
C TRP A 151 7.44 11.46 26.63
N LYS A 152 6.38 12.10 27.16
CA LYS A 152 5.06 12.17 26.51
C LYS A 152 5.16 12.86 25.15
N LYS A 153 5.82 14.03 25.07
CA LYS A 153 6.07 14.75 23.81
C LYS A 153 6.73 13.87 22.74
N TYR A 154 7.77 13.12 23.10
CA TYR A 154 8.43 12.22 22.14
C TYR A 154 7.58 11.00 21.78
N LYS A 155 6.81 10.46 22.72
CA LYS A 155 5.85 9.38 22.44
C LYS A 155 4.81 9.84 21.40
N ASP A 156 4.28 11.05 21.56
CA ASP A 156 3.29 11.61 20.64
C ASP A 156 3.89 11.89 19.27
N ALA A 157 5.10 12.47 19.22
CA ALA A 157 5.85 12.65 17.97
C ALA A 157 6.09 11.31 17.25
N ARG A 158 6.45 10.25 18.00
CA ARG A 158 6.64 8.91 17.46
C ARG A 158 5.35 8.32 16.91
N ASN A 159 4.23 8.48 17.61
CA ASN A 159 2.92 8.01 17.16
C ASN A 159 2.47 8.77 15.90
N ARG A 160 2.64 10.09 15.86
CA ARG A 160 2.37 10.92 14.68
C ARG A 160 3.20 10.49 13.48
N LEU A 161 4.51 10.27 13.67
CA LEU A 161 5.40 9.81 12.60
C LEU A 161 4.95 8.45 12.03
N ARG A 162 4.65 7.48 12.90
CA ARG A 162 4.12 6.17 12.49
C ARG A 162 2.85 6.31 11.66
N GLN A 163 1.94 7.17 12.13
CA GLN A 163 0.64 7.36 11.49
C GLN A 163 0.79 8.05 10.12
N THR A 164 1.60 9.10 10.02
CA THR A 164 1.87 9.79 8.77
C THR A 164 2.53 8.87 7.75
N SER A 165 3.59 8.15 8.12
CA SER A 165 4.28 7.23 7.22
C SER A 165 3.38 6.07 6.80
N LYS A 166 2.56 5.53 7.71
CA LYS A 166 1.56 4.50 7.37
C LYS A 166 0.58 5.02 6.32
N ASN A 167 0.01 6.20 6.51
CA ASN A 167 -0.96 6.79 5.57
C ASN A 167 -0.32 7.07 4.19
N GLN A 168 0.92 7.57 4.18
CA GLN A 168 1.67 7.83 2.94
C GLN A 168 1.92 6.54 2.15
N LEU A 169 2.41 5.49 2.83
CA LEU A 169 2.63 4.18 2.21
C LEU A 169 1.31 3.57 1.73
N GLU A 170 0.27 3.61 2.56
CA GLU A 170 -1.05 3.08 2.23
C GLU A 170 -1.64 3.74 0.98
N ALA A 171 -1.54 5.07 0.87
CA ALA A 171 -1.97 5.82 -0.30
C ALA A 171 -1.17 5.45 -1.56
N LEU A 172 0.16 5.32 -1.44
CA LEU A 172 1.03 4.89 -2.55
C LEU A 172 0.70 3.47 -3.02
N GLU A 173 0.49 2.55 -2.08
CA GLU A 173 0.08 1.17 -2.37
C GLU A 173 -1.27 1.15 -3.12
N HIS A 174 -2.26 1.95 -2.70
CA HIS A 174 -3.55 2.04 -3.40
C HIS A 174 -3.41 2.64 -4.81
N LYS A 175 -2.61 3.69 -4.99
CA LYS A 175 -2.37 4.29 -6.30
C LYS A 175 -1.66 3.32 -7.24
N THR A 176 -0.60 2.68 -6.75
CA THR A 176 0.18 1.68 -7.50
C THR A 176 -0.73 0.55 -7.97
N THR A 177 -1.51 -0.04 -7.07
CA THR A 177 -2.43 -1.14 -7.42
C THR A 177 -3.58 -0.70 -8.32
N LYS A 178 -4.05 0.56 -8.21
CA LYS A 178 -5.08 1.10 -9.11
C LYS A 178 -4.55 1.24 -10.55
N GLU A 179 -3.33 1.76 -10.71
CA GLU A 179 -2.69 1.89 -12.03
C GLU A 179 -2.45 0.52 -12.70
N ILE A 180 -2.08 -0.50 -11.92
CA ILE A 180 -1.89 -1.86 -12.45
C ILE A 180 -3.21 -2.42 -12.95
N VAL A 181 -4.26 -2.32 -12.13
CA VAL A 181 -5.57 -2.86 -12.51
C VAL A 181 -6.12 -2.13 -13.73
N ALA A 182 -5.96 -0.81 -13.82
CA ALA A 182 -6.32 -0.05 -15.01
C ALA A 182 -5.55 -0.49 -16.26
N PHE A 183 -4.25 -0.82 -16.12
CA PHE A 183 -3.46 -1.39 -17.22
C PHE A 183 -3.97 -2.77 -17.62
N LEU A 184 -4.28 -3.64 -16.67
CA LEU A 184 -4.83 -4.98 -16.94
C LEU A 184 -6.18 -4.92 -17.65
N GLU A 185 -7.06 -4.00 -17.23
CA GLU A 185 -8.34 -3.73 -17.89
C GLU A 185 -8.16 -3.23 -19.32
N ALA A 186 -7.27 -2.24 -19.53
CA ALA A 186 -6.98 -1.71 -20.85
C ALA A 186 -6.42 -2.78 -21.81
N GLU A 187 -5.64 -3.72 -21.26
CA GLU A 187 -5.11 -4.86 -21.99
C GLU A 187 -6.08 -6.03 -22.12
N LYS A 188 -7.28 -5.97 -21.52
CA LYS A 188 -8.28 -7.07 -21.47
C LYS A 188 -7.70 -8.37 -20.92
N VAL A 189 -6.86 -8.27 -19.88
CA VAL A 189 -6.28 -9.44 -19.21
C VAL A 189 -7.33 -10.11 -18.33
N THR A 190 -7.52 -11.42 -18.48
CA THR A 190 -8.45 -12.20 -17.66
C THR A 190 -7.76 -12.95 -16.52
N HIS A 191 -6.47 -13.26 -16.66
CA HIS A 191 -5.69 -14.00 -15.67
C HIS A 191 -4.38 -13.28 -15.32
N LEU A 192 -4.16 -13.02 -14.04
CA LEU A 192 -2.94 -12.44 -13.49
C LEU A 192 -2.21 -13.46 -12.61
N VAL A 193 -0.99 -13.81 -12.98
CA VAL A 193 -0.12 -14.70 -12.17
C VAL A 193 0.87 -13.84 -11.39
N ILE A 194 0.78 -13.83 -10.07
CA ILE A 194 1.69 -13.07 -9.20
C ILE A 194 2.76 -13.99 -8.64
N GLY A 195 4.02 -13.55 -8.74
CA GLY A 195 5.13 -14.21 -8.10
C GLY A 195 5.05 -14.16 -6.57
N ASN A 196 5.37 -15.29 -5.93
CA ASN A 196 5.47 -15.39 -4.48
C ASN A 196 6.91 -15.22 -4.00
N VAL A 197 7.23 -14.01 -3.52
CA VAL A 197 8.51 -13.66 -2.87
C VAL A 197 8.67 -14.15 -1.41
N SER A 198 7.75 -14.97 -0.90
CA SER A 198 7.86 -15.48 0.47
C SER A 198 9.13 -16.30 0.69
N GLY A 199 9.85 -16.03 1.80
CA GLY A 199 11.03 -16.80 2.18
C GLY A 199 12.39 -16.30 1.66
N ILE A 200 12.45 -15.28 0.80
CA ILE A 200 13.72 -14.67 0.34
C ILE A 200 14.58 -14.18 1.53
N GLU A 201 13.94 -13.73 2.60
CA GLU A 201 14.60 -13.30 3.84
C GLU A 201 15.34 -14.43 4.58
N LYS A 202 14.88 -15.68 4.43
CA LYS A 202 15.46 -16.85 5.13
C LYS A 202 16.83 -17.22 4.55
N GLY A 203 17.02 -17.05 3.23
CA GLY A 203 18.29 -17.34 2.54
C GLY A 203 19.44 -16.42 2.99
N THR A 204 19.15 -15.21 3.46
CA THR A 204 20.17 -14.27 3.98
C THR A 204 20.76 -14.65 5.35
N LYS A 205 20.27 -15.72 6.00
CA LYS A 205 20.82 -16.23 7.27
C LYS A 205 21.94 -17.25 7.10
N LYS A 206 21.97 -18.01 5.98
CA LYS A 206 22.84 -19.19 5.83
C LYS A 206 24.34 -18.92 5.54
N ASN A 207 24.71 -17.71 5.09
CA ASN A 207 26.11 -17.40 4.76
C ASN A 207 26.74 -16.41 5.76
N GLU A 208 27.23 -16.95 6.88
CA GLU A 208 27.72 -16.18 8.03
C GLU A 208 29.13 -15.58 7.86
N GLN A 209 29.99 -16.17 7.03
CA GLN A 209 31.41 -15.86 7.05
C GLN A 209 31.90 -14.82 6.03
N LYS A 210 31.25 -14.61 4.86
CA LYS A 210 31.86 -13.81 3.77
C LYS A 210 31.30 -12.41 3.45
N LYS A 211 30.16 -11.95 4.00
CA LYS A 211 29.55 -10.64 3.61
C LYS A 211 28.73 -9.92 4.70
N ARG A 212 29.22 -9.82 5.93
CA ARG A 212 28.45 -9.28 7.09
C ARG A 212 27.81 -7.90 6.85
N LYS A 213 28.51 -6.93 6.25
CA LYS A 213 28.02 -5.55 6.05
C LYS A 213 27.01 -5.43 4.89
N GLN A 214 27.30 -6.02 3.72
CA GLN A 214 26.36 -6.07 2.58
C GLN A 214 25.09 -6.85 2.93
N ASN A 215 25.21 -7.94 3.70
CA ASN A 215 24.06 -8.70 4.18
C ASN A 215 23.22 -7.89 5.17
N LYS A 216 23.81 -7.01 6.00
CA LYS A 216 23.04 -6.15 6.93
C LYS A 216 22.17 -5.13 6.20
N MET A 217 22.71 -4.42 5.20
CA MET A 217 21.93 -3.47 4.40
C MET A 217 20.80 -4.16 3.64
N ARG A 218 21.10 -5.29 2.98
CA ARG A 218 20.08 -6.08 2.26
C ARG A 218 19.00 -6.62 3.19
N ARG A 219 19.37 -7.11 4.38
CA ARG A 219 18.40 -7.56 5.40
C ARG A 219 17.51 -6.41 5.87
N GLN A 220 18.08 -5.23 6.12
CA GLN A 220 17.29 -4.06 6.49
C GLN A 220 16.31 -3.66 5.38
N GLN A 221 16.76 -3.69 4.12
CA GLN A 221 15.92 -3.42 2.96
C GLN A 221 14.74 -4.39 2.87
N LEU A 222 15.01 -5.69 2.96
CA LEU A 222 13.96 -6.72 2.96
C LEU A 222 12.99 -6.56 4.12
N SER A 223 13.49 -6.30 5.34
CA SER A 223 12.61 -6.10 6.52
C SER A 223 11.69 -4.87 6.42
N LEU A 224 12.07 -3.88 5.61
CA LEU A 224 11.27 -2.68 5.37
C LEU A 224 10.32 -2.85 4.18
N TRP A 225 10.54 -3.88 3.36
CA TRP A 225 9.75 -4.17 2.19
C TRP A 225 8.60 -5.11 2.57
N ASN A 226 7.36 -4.64 2.39
CA ASN A 226 6.17 -5.41 2.70
C ASN A 226 5.36 -5.70 1.42
N PRO A 227 5.77 -6.68 0.61
CA PRO A 227 5.08 -7.02 -0.63
C PRO A 227 3.65 -7.54 -0.38
N GLY A 228 3.38 -8.10 0.79
CA GLY A 228 2.07 -8.68 1.15
C GLY A 228 0.92 -7.68 1.06
N LYS A 229 1.13 -6.41 1.43
CA LYS A 229 0.09 -5.38 1.33
C LYS A 229 -0.27 -5.01 -0.11
N ILE A 230 0.75 -4.85 -0.96
CA ILE A 230 0.54 -4.56 -2.38
C ILE A 230 -0.20 -5.72 -3.03
N LYS A 231 0.24 -6.94 -2.75
CA LYS A 231 -0.39 -8.17 -3.22
C LYS A 231 -1.85 -8.26 -2.79
N GLN A 232 -2.16 -8.12 -1.50
CA GLN A 232 -3.54 -8.13 -1.00
C GLN A 232 -4.41 -7.09 -1.72
N LYS A 233 -3.88 -5.87 -1.89
CA LYS A 233 -4.59 -4.79 -2.58
C LYS A 233 -4.80 -5.05 -4.07
N LEU A 234 -3.81 -5.66 -4.71
CA LEU A 234 -3.89 -6.03 -6.12
C LEU A 234 -4.92 -7.15 -6.31
N THR A 235 -4.89 -8.18 -5.46
CA THR A 235 -5.82 -9.32 -5.51
C THR A 235 -7.27 -8.87 -5.42
N TYR A 236 -7.65 -8.09 -4.40
CA TYR A 236 -9.07 -7.71 -4.28
C TYR A 236 -9.51 -6.78 -5.41
N LYS A 237 -8.66 -5.86 -5.88
CA LYS A 237 -9.03 -4.93 -6.96
C LYS A 237 -9.13 -5.63 -8.30
N ALA A 238 -8.23 -6.56 -8.58
CA ALA A 238 -8.29 -7.40 -9.77
C ALA A 238 -9.57 -8.24 -9.74
N LYS A 239 -9.91 -8.84 -8.59
CA LYS A 239 -11.15 -9.59 -8.38
C LYS A 239 -12.41 -8.75 -8.62
N LEU A 240 -12.44 -7.49 -8.15
CA LEU A 240 -13.56 -6.57 -8.44
C LEU A 240 -13.76 -6.34 -9.95
N LYS A 241 -12.69 -6.48 -10.75
CA LYS A 241 -12.71 -6.39 -12.21
C LYS A 241 -12.88 -7.74 -12.91
N GLY A 242 -13.17 -8.81 -12.18
CA GLY A 242 -13.32 -10.16 -12.72
C GLY A 242 -12.00 -10.87 -13.08
N ILE A 243 -10.86 -10.24 -12.80
CA ILE A 243 -9.55 -10.79 -13.16
C ILE A 243 -9.15 -11.86 -12.14
N HIS A 244 -8.90 -13.08 -12.62
CA HIS A 244 -8.46 -14.19 -11.79
C HIS A 244 -6.99 -14.02 -11.40
N VAL A 245 -6.71 -14.01 -10.10
CA VAL A 245 -5.35 -13.88 -9.58
C VAL A 245 -4.86 -15.21 -9.03
N THR A 246 -3.77 -15.74 -9.60
CA THR A 246 -3.09 -16.94 -9.11
C THR A 246 -1.70 -16.60 -8.59
N GLU A 247 -1.19 -17.41 -7.68
CA GLU A 247 0.15 -17.25 -7.12
C GLU A 247 1.07 -18.35 -7.63
N THR A 248 2.32 -18.03 -7.90
CA THR A 248 3.31 -19.01 -8.36
C THR A 248 4.69 -18.72 -7.77
N GLU A 249 5.49 -19.76 -7.59
CA GLU A 249 6.85 -19.67 -7.07
C GLU A 249 7.80 -18.99 -8.09
N GLU A 250 8.72 -18.13 -7.61
CA GLU A 250 9.55 -17.24 -8.45
C GLU A 250 10.97 -17.75 -8.77
N SER A 251 11.34 -18.98 -8.43
CA SER A 251 12.71 -19.46 -8.65
C SER A 251 13.06 -19.43 -10.13
N TYR A 252 14.26 -18.89 -10.41
CA TYR A 252 14.89 -18.81 -11.73
C TYR A 252 14.17 -17.95 -12.79
N THR A 253 13.01 -17.37 -12.50
CA THR A 253 12.23 -16.56 -13.46
C THR A 253 13.00 -15.36 -14.02
N SER A 254 13.92 -14.80 -13.23
CA SER A 254 14.77 -13.67 -13.64
C SER A 254 16.04 -14.06 -14.42
N GLN A 255 16.27 -15.35 -14.67
CA GLN A 255 17.44 -15.91 -15.37
C GLN A 255 17.06 -16.74 -16.60
N ASP A 256 15.85 -17.28 -16.64
CA ASP A 256 15.37 -18.05 -17.78
C ASP A 256 15.06 -17.13 -18.98
N CYS A 257 15.51 -17.51 -20.17
CA CYS A 257 15.16 -16.83 -21.40
C CYS A 257 13.84 -17.39 -21.96
N PRO A 258 12.84 -16.56 -22.26
CA PRO A 258 11.59 -17.02 -22.85
C PRO A 258 11.76 -17.53 -24.30
N PHE A 259 12.84 -17.15 -24.98
CA PHE A 259 13.08 -17.51 -26.39
C PHE A 259 13.90 -18.80 -26.54
N CYS A 260 15.07 -18.90 -25.88
CA CYS A 260 15.94 -20.08 -26.03
C CYS A 260 15.73 -21.14 -24.95
N GLY A 261 14.93 -20.88 -23.90
CA GLY A 261 14.77 -21.77 -22.75
C GLY A 261 16.00 -21.92 -21.86
N GLY A 262 17.15 -21.35 -22.25
CA GLY A 262 18.40 -21.37 -21.49
C GLY A 262 18.41 -20.39 -20.32
N ARG A 263 19.29 -20.67 -19.34
CA ARG A 263 19.57 -19.77 -18.20
C ARG A 263 20.74 -18.85 -18.50
N HIS A 264 20.53 -17.55 -18.31
CA HIS A 264 21.57 -16.54 -18.49
C HIS A 264 21.73 -15.69 -17.24
N ARG A 265 22.98 -15.39 -16.91
CA ARG A 265 23.31 -14.58 -15.76
C ARG A 265 23.11 -13.10 -16.08
N ALA A 266 22.02 -12.52 -15.57
CA ALA A 266 21.79 -11.08 -15.67
C ALA A 266 22.79 -10.30 -14.79
N LYS A 267 23.42 -9.26 -15.37
CA LYS A 267 24.18 -8.24 -14.62
C LYS A 267 23.34 -6.97 -14.57
N GLY A 268 22.89 -6.58 -13.38
CA GLY A 268 22.06 -5.38 -13.20
C GLY A 268 20.59 -5.58 -13.55
N ARG A 269 20.00 -4.62 -14.27
CA ARG A 269 18.58 -4.61 -14.68
C ARG A 269 18.35 -5.02 -16.12
N THR A 270 19.41 -5.28 -16.86
CA THR A 270 19.33 -5.73 -18.23
C THR A 270 19.53 -7.24 -18.26
N PHE A 271 18.60 -7.94 -18.90
CA PHE A 271 18.73 -9.34 -19.25
C PHE A 271 19.18 -9.44 -20.71
N ILE A 272 20.24 -10.19 -20.98
CA ILE A 272 20.77 -10.43 -22.33
C ILE A 272 20.81 -11.93 -22.55
N CYS A 273 20.12 -12.41 -23.58
CA CYS A 273 20.21 -13.80 -24.00
C CYS A 273 21.54 -14.03 -24.74
N SER A 274 22.36 -15.00 -24.34
CA SER A 274 23.63 -15.26 -25.04
C SER A 274 23.46 -15.89 -26.41
N VAL A 275 22.32 -16.56 -26.66
CA VAL A 275 21.96 -17.26 -27.91
C VAL A 275 21.39 -16.26 -28.92
N HIS A 276 20.27 -15.62 -28.58
CA HIS A 276 19.54 -14.73 -29.51
C HIS A 276 19.96 -13.26 -29.42
N LYS A 277 20.86 -12.90 -28.47
CA LYS A 277 21.31 -11.52 -28.21
C LYS A 277 20.19 -10.52 -27.89
N THR A 278 18.99 -11.00 -27.59
CA THR A 278 17.85 -10.17 -27.19
C THR A 278 18.13 -9.50 -25.86
N GLU A 279 17.87 -8.19 -25.81
CA GLU A 279 18.00 -7.37 -24.61
C GLU A 279 16.61 -7.00 -24.09
N ILE A 280 16.31 -7.37 -22.85
CA ILE A 280 15.03 -7.07 -22.20
C ILE A 280 15.28 -6.58 -20.77
N HIS A 281 14.40 -5.72 -20.28
CA HIS A 281 14.42 -5.35 -18.86
C HIS A 281 14.18 -6.59 -17.98
N ARG A 282 15.07 -6.85 -17.02
CA ARG A 282 15.09 -8.08 -16.22
C ARG A 282 13.79 -8.36 -15.48
N ASP A 283 13.16 -7.32 -14.93
CA ASP A 283 11.91 -7.49 -14.17
C ASP A 283 10.72 -7.74 -15.12
N VAL A 284 10.80 -7.30 -16.38
CA VAL A 284 9.80 -7.61 -17.43
C VAL A 284 9.96 -9.07 -17.86
N ASN A 285 11.21 -9.52 -18.08
CA ASN A 285 11.52 -10.92 -18.33
C ASN A 285 11.05 -11.83 -17.17
N GLY A 286 11.30 -11.40 -15.92
CA GLY A 286 10.82 -12.07 -14.72
C GLY A 286 9.30 -12.20 -14.69
N ALA A 287 8.58 -11.11 -14.91
CA ALA A 287 7.12 -11.09 -14.99
C ALA A 287 6.59 -12.04 -16.08
N GLN A 288 7.15 -12.00 -17.30
CA GLN A 288 6.72 -12.90 -18.38
C GLN A 288 6.95 -14.38 -18.04
N ASN A 289 8.08 -14.71 -17.41
CA ASN A 289 8.37 -16.08 -17.00
C ASN A 289 7.47 -16.56 -15.84
N ILE A 290 7.05 -15.67 -14.94
CA ILE A 290 6.05 -16.00 -13.91
C ILE A 290 4.74 -16.44 -14.56
N ALA A 291 4.24 -15.71 -15.56
CA ALA A 291 3.04 -16.11 -16.30
C ALA A 291 3.23 -17.48 -16.98
N ARG A 292 4.38 -17.67 -17.64
CA ARG A 292 4.70 -18.90 -18.40
C ARG A 292 4.80 -20.16 -17.54
N LYS A 293 5.08 -20.04 -16.24
CA LYS A 293 5.08 -21.19 -15.33
C LYS A 293 3.69 -21.79 -15.11
N HIS A 294 2.63 -20.97 -15.25
CA HIS A 294 1.25 -21.38 -14.94
C HIS A 294 0.38 -21.50 -16.21
N HIS A 295 0.71 -20.73 -17.26
CA HIS A 295 -0.05 -20.71 -18.50
C HIS A 295 0.87 -20.68 -19.72
N HIS A 296 0.43 -21.27 -20.83
CA HIS A 296 1.10 -21.09 -22.11
C HIS A 296 0.94 -19.64 -22.58
N MET A 297 2.04 -18.90 -22.64
CA MET A 297 2.08 -17.51 -23.12
C MET A 297 3.23 -17.36 -24.10
N ALA A 298 2.90 -17.01 -25.35
CA ALA A 298 3.89 -16.67 -26.36
C ALA A 298 4.50 -15.31 -26.00
N VAL A 299 5.83 -15.20 -26.05
CA VAL A 299 6.53 -13.94 -25.77
C VAL A 299 7.01 -13.36 -27.08
N ARG A 300 6.73 -12.07 -27.31
CA ARG A 300 7.23 -11.36 -28.48
C ARG A 300 8.59 -10.73 -28.18
N PRO A 301 9.51 -10.66 -29.16
CA PRO A 301 10.83 -10.03 -28.98
C PRO A 301 10.74 -8.53 -28.66
N LEU A 302 9.76 -7.85 -29.23
CA LEU A 302 9.50 -6.44 -29.00
C LEU A 302 8.42 -6.29 -27.93
N VAL A 303 8.81 -5.74 -26.78
CA VAL A 303 7.91 -5.45 -25.67
C VAL A 303 7.84 -3.94 -25.48
N SER A 304 6.64 -3.37 -25.56
CA SER A 304 6.42 -1.96 -25.21
C SER A 304 6.40 -1.83 -23.68
N VAL A 305 7.41 -1.19 -23.13
CA VAL A 305 7.57 -1.03 -21.67
C VAL A 305 7.22 0.39 -21.25
N VAL A 306 6.16 0.53 -20.46
CA VAL A 306 5.77 1.80 -19.84
C VAL A 306 6.36 1.85 -18.43
N PHE A 307 7.19 2.87 -18.17
CA PHE A 307 7.68 3.16 -16.82
C PHE A 307 6.84 4.27 -16.20
N LYS A 308 6.27 3.99 -15.01
CA LYS A 308 5.48 4.97 -14.26
C LYS A 308 5.99 5.10 -12.83
N GLN A 309 5.81 6.29 -12.26
CA GLN A 309 5.98 6.53 -10.83
C GLN A 309 4.61 6.85 -10.24
N PRO A 310 4.20 6.21 -9.12
CA PRO A 310 2.96 6.56 -8.47
C PRO A 310 3.04 8.01 -7.98
N VAL A 311 2.30 8.89 -8.64
CA VAL A 311 2.35 10.33 -8.43
C VAL A 311 1.86 10.64 -7.03
N TRP A 312 2.76 11.20 -6.20
CA TRP A 312 2.32 12.05 -5.10
C TRP A 312 1.63 13.22 -5.74
N TYR A 313 0.38 13.50 -5.34
CA TYR A 313 -0.20 14.81 -5.65
C TYR A 313 0.88 15.80 -5.24
N GLN A 314 1.39 16.56 -6.21
CA GLN A 314 2.28 17.67 -5.87
C GLN A 314 1.53 18.40 -4.77
N LYS A 315 2.14 18.56 -3.59
CA LYS A 315 1.84 19.76 -2.83
C LYS A 315 1.95 20.85 -3.88
N PHE A 316 0.85 21.51 -4.24
CA PHE A 316 0.84 22.68 -5.09
C PHE A 316 2.11 23.44 -4.72
N LEU A 317 3.12 23.41 -5.61
CA LEU A 317 4.28 24.26 -5.44
C LEU A 317 3.65 25.64 -5.50
N SER A 318 3.56 26.26 -4.34
CA SER A 318 2.82 27.49 -4.16
C SER A 318 3.42 28.52 -5.11
N LYS A 319 2.62 28.86 -6.12
CA LYS A 319 2.75 29.93 -7.10
C LYS A 319 3.76 29.69 -8.23
N PRO A 320 3.39 30.03 -9.48
CA PRO A 320 4.37 30.11 -10.57
C PRO A 320 5.42 31.13 -10.17
N HIS A 321 6.69 30.79 -10.39
CA HIS A 321 7.77 31.74 -10.40
C HIS A 321 7.31 32.89 -11.31
N LYS A 322 7.10 34.08 -10.75
CA LYS A 322 7.10 35.30 -11.56
C LYS A 322 8.43 35.26 -12.31
N GLN A 323 8.37 35.08 -13.63
CA GLN A 323 9.44 35.50 -14.53
C GLN A 323 9.48 37.02 -14.41
N GLY A 324 10.09 37.50 -13.34
CA GLY A 324 10.58 38.86 -13.24
C GLY A 324 11.97 38.84 -13.86
N GLU A 325 12.12 39.60 -14.93
CA GLU A 325 13.35 39.89 -15.64
C GLU A 325 14.52 40.08 -14.67
N THR A 326 15.38 39.08 -14.53
CA THR A 326 16.72 39.30 -13.99
C THR A 326 17.53 39.91 -15.12
N SER A 327 17.71 41.22 -15.05
CA SER A 327 18.64 41.97 -15.89
C SER A 327 20.01 41.32 -15.86
N LEU A 328 20.61 41.13 -17.04
CA LEU A 328 22.00 40.76 -17.26
C LEU A 328 22.94 41.80 -16.63
N GLN A 329 23.18 41.79 -15.32
CA GLN A 329 24.17 42.68 -14.70
C GLN A 329 24.51 42.36 -13.23
N ASP A 330 24.79 41.11 -12.89
CA ASP A 330 25.43 40.81 -11.59
C ASP A 330 26.62 39.85 -11.75
N LYS A 331 27.83 40.43 -11.66
CA LYS A 331 29.11 39.69 -11.63
C LYS A 331 29.23 38.91 -10.32
N PRO A 332 29.86 37.72 -10.32
CA PRO A 332 30.09 36.96 -9.09
C PRO A 332 31.07 37.71 -8.16
N PRO A 333 30.81 37.78 -6.84
CA PRO A 333 31.71 38.44 -5.92
C PRO A 333 33.00 37.62 -5.72
N THR A 334 34.12 38.26 -6.02
CA THR A 334 35.49 37.79 -5.79
C THR A 334 35.88 37.91 -4.31
N GLY A 335 36.09 36.76 -3.66
CA GLY A 335 37.17 36.50 -2.68
C GLY A 335 37.07 37.08 -1.26
N LYS A 336 37.42 36.23 -0.27
CA LYS A 336 38.74 36.32 0.41
C LYS A 336 39.08 35.00 1.12
N SER A 337 40.26 34.49 0.82
CA SER A 337 40.96 33.44 1.56
C SER A 337 41.52 33.99 2.86
N ILE A 338 41.37 33.27 3.97
CA ILE A 338 42.22 33.48 5.15
C ILE A 338 42.64 32.11 5.66
N ALA A 339 43.91 31.77 5.41
CA ALA A 339 44.66 30.79 6.17
C ALA A 339 45.88 31.50 6.75
N GLY A 340 46.07 31.40 8.07
CA GLY A 340 47.40 31.42 8.68
C GLY A 340 47.75 32.55 9.66
N ARG A 341 47.88 32.13 10.94
CA ARG A 341 49.02 32.33 11.87
C ARG A 341 49.04 33.50 12.88
N THR A 342 48.93 33.07 14.14
CA THR A 342 49.78 33.34 15.34
C THR A 342 50.12 34.78 15.74
N ALA A 343 49.75 35.10 16.98
CA ALA A 343 50.63 35.67 18.00
C ALA A 343 50.46 34.81 19.27
#